data_AF-A0A1C3HN70-F1
#
_entry.id   AF-A0A1C3HN70-F1
#
_cell.length_a   1.000
_cell.length_b   1.000
_cell.length_c   1.000
_cell.angle_alpha   90.00
_cell.angle_beta   90.00
_cell.angle_gamma   90.00
#
_symmetry.space_group_name_H-M   'P 1'
#
loop_
_entity.id
_entity.type
_entity.pdbx_description
1 polymer ?
#
loop_
_entity_poly.entity_id
_entity_poly.type
_entity_poly.pdbx_seq_one_letter_code
_entity_poly.pdbx_strand_id
1 'polypeptide(L)'
;MSEANEKYISGSNIGDVVSLMLNMQGIAKHKHVDHVRSVLSISPSQAHKKLKGQAQWEVSQLQSVVVSVGLTMSQFYMIIESGFADKVSAVLDINSAEIECEAYLLGVGQDEPRTYSAVKINDIWHVFKTEEIQDNQLYMESKRGVSMISIDSTVLTRKHPRIAILDDDVAIVESIRGIMQGKEYHIDIFVDIDSLLKSAVTKPYDAYILDWVVRDHSVYDLVQKIRQSKKPNAMIIILTGQVGENIDREIASAVNDFDVLGPYSKPLRINSIQALVDKYFSSRP
;
A
#
# COMPACT_ATOMS: atom_id res chain seq x y z
N MET A 1 6.00 3.78 29.17
CA MET A 1 6.40 5.16 28.85
C MET A 1 7.80 5.34 29.38
N SER A 2 8.82 5.27 28.53
CA SER A 2 10.22 5.31 28.95
C SER A 2 10.71 6.75 29.11
N GLU A 3 11.64 6.96 30.03
CA GLU A 3 12.32 8.22 30.37
C GLU A 3 12.97 8.94 29.16
N ALA A 4 13.06 8.29 28.00
CA ALA A 4 13.51 8.89 26.75
C ALA A 4 12.54 9.95 26.19
N ASN A 5 11.22 9.82 26.46
CA ASN A 5 10.22 10.81 26.02
C ASN A 5 10.20 12.10 26.87
N GLU A 6 10.76 12.08 28.09
CA GLU A 6 10.83 13.27 28.95
C GLU A 6 11.93 14.25 28.53
N LYS A 7 12.97 13.78 27.82
CA LYS A 7 14.17 14.58 27.57
C LYS A 7 14.07 15.49 26.34
N TYR A 8 13.19 15.21 25.38
CA TYR A 8 13.06 16.01 24.14
C TYR A 8 11.96 17.09 24.18
N ILE A 9 11.09 17.06 25.20
CA ILE A 9 10.13 18.14 25.49
C ILE A 9 10.82 19.29 26.26
N SER A 10 12.10 19.17 26.63
CA SER A 10 12.76 20.06 27.60
C SER A 10 13.05 21.51 27.15
N GLY A 11 12.38 22.02 26.11
CA GLY A 11 12.48 23.42 25.71
C GLY A 11 11.25 24.01 25.02
N SER A 12 10.29 23.19 24.57
CA SER A 12 9.12 23.68 23.82
C SER A 12 7.85 23.42 24.64
N ASN A 13 7.18 24.50 25.04
CA ASN A 13 5.90 24.40 25.72
C ASN A 13 4.77 24.13 24.70
N ILE A 14 3.59 23.72 25.18
CA ILE A 14 2.42 23.47 24.33
C ILE A 14 2.08 24.68 23.44
N GLY A 15 2.31 25.91 23.92
CA GLY A 15 2.11 27.13 23.15
C GLY A 15 3.05 27.27 21.95
N ASP A 16 4.27 26.74 22.02
CA ASP A 16 5.20 26.72 20.88
C ASP A 16 4.71 25.74 19.80
N VAL A 17 4.21 24.58 20.21
CA VAL A 17 3.59 23.59 19.31
C VAL A 17 2.32 24.14 18.66
N VAL A 18 1.46 24.80 19.43
CA VAL A 18 0.28 25.49 18.89
C VAL A 18 0.69 26.56 17.88
N SER A 19 1.73 27.35 18.18
CA SER A 19 2.24 28.37 17.26
C SER A 19 2.77 27.76 15.95
N LEU A 20 3.49 26.63 16.03
CA LEU A 20 3.95 25.88 14.86
C LEU A 20 2.76 25.39 14.03
N MET A 21 1.80 24.71 14.68
CA MET A 21 0.59 24.20 14.04
C MET A 21 -0.18 25.31 13.31
N LEU A 22 -0.40 26.47 13.96
CA LEU A 22 -1.06 27.62 13.34
C LEU A 22 -0.30 28.11 12.10
N ASN A 23 1.03 28.17 12.17
CA ASN A 23 1.87 28.57 11.05
C ASN A 23 1.80 27.57 9.89
N MET A 24 1.83 26.26 10.17
CA MET A 24 1.67 25.20 9.16
C MET A 24 0.31 25.27 8.44
N GLN A 25 -0.74 25.71 9.13
CA GLN A 25 -2.07 25.93 8.57
C GLN A 25 -2.25 27.32 7.94
N GLY A 26 -1.15 28.04 7.68
CA GLY A 26 -1.14 29.32 6.97
C GLY A 26 -1.48 30.55 7.80
N ILE A 27 -1.60 30.43 9.13
CA ILE A 27 -1.86 31.57 10.01
C ILE A 27 -0.53 32.22 10.40
N ALA A 28 -0.33 33.44 9.90
CA ALA A 28 0.89 34.22 10.16
C ALA A 28 1.08 34.52 11.66
N LYS A 29 2.34 34.54 12.11
CA LYS A 29 2.75 34.70 13.53
C LYS A 29 2.08 35.87 14.26
N HIS A 30 1.94 37.02 13.63
CA HIS A 30 1.31 38.20 14.24
C HIS A 30 -0.20 38.03 14.50
N LYS A 31 -0.85 37.04 13.85
CA LYS A 31 -2.27 36.72 14.03
C LYS A 31 -2.52 35.59 15.03
N HIS A 32 -1.49 34.95 15.59
CA HIS A 32 -1.66 33.79 16.47
C HIS A 32 -2.48 34.12 17.73
N VAL A 33 -2.16 35.22 18.40
CA VAL A 33 -2.90 35.69 19.59
C VAL A 33 -4.36 35.97 19.23
N ASP A 34 -4.60 36.54 18.05
CA ASP A 34 -5.93 36.91 17.56
C ASP A 34 -6.80 35.71 17.24
N HIS A 35 -6.19 34.69 16.63
CA HIS A 35 -6.85 33.41 16.38
C HIS A 35 -7.23 32.72 17.69
N VAL A 36 -6.27 32.55 18.60
CA VAL A 36 -6.50 31.85 19.88
C VAL A 36 -7.54 32.58 20.73
N ARG A 37 -7.50 33.93 20.81
CA ARG A 37 -8.51 34.68 21.57
C ARG A 37 -9.90 34.56 20.97
N SER A 38 -10.01 34.54 19.64
CA SER A 38 -11.29 34.40 18.94
C SER A 38 -11.90 33.03 19.18
N VAL A 39 -11.11 31.96 19.09
CA VAL A 39 -11.59 30.59 19.27
C VAL A 39 -11.99 30.31 20.72
N LEU A 40 -11.19 30.78 21.67
CA LEU A 40 -11.41 30.48 23.10
C LEU A 40 -12.30 31.52 23.80
N SER A 41 -12.66 32.62 23.14
CA SER A 41 -13.40 33.74 23.74
C SER A 41 -12.72 34.29 25.01
N ILE A 42 -11.39 34.46 24.97
CA ILE A 42 -10.57 34.97 26.08
C ILE A 42 -9.94 36.32 25.77
N SER A 43 -9.35 36.98 26.77
CA SER A 43 -8.63 38.24 26.55
C SER A 43 -7.34 38.04 25.74
N PRO A 44 -6.86 39.05 24.98
CA PRO A 44 -5.58 38.99 24.27
C PRO A 44 -4.40 38.66 25.20
N SER A 45 -4.41 39.20 26.42
CA SER A 45 -3.37 38.94 27.43
C SER A 45 -3.34 37.48 27.85
N GLN A 46 -4.50 36.85 28.07
CA GLN A 46 -4.58 35.42 28.41
C GLN A 46 -4.13 34.53 27.25
N ALA A 47 -4.54 34.83 26.02
CA ALA A 47 -4.10 34.09 24.83
C ALA A 47 -2.58 34.17 24.66
N HIS A 48 -1.99 35.37 24.81
CA HIS A 48 -0.54 35.55 24.75
C HIS A 48 0.20 34.77 25.85
N LYS A 49 -0.31 34.79 27.10
CA LYS A 49 0.26 34.00 28.20
C LYS A 49 0.25 32.49 27.92
N LYS A 50 -0.84 31.96 27.35
CA LYS A 50 -0.93 30.54 26.96
C LYS A 50 0.07 30.17 25.86
N LEU A 51 0.22 31.02 24.84
CA LEU A 51 1.18 30.80 23.75
C LEU A 51 2.64 30.89 24.22
N LYS A 52 2.93 31.66 25.28
CA LYS A 52 4.26 31.76 25.90
C LYS A 52 4.54 30.71 26.98
N GLY A 53 3.64 29.76 27.21
CA GLY A 53 3.77 28.76 28.27
C GLY A 53 3.63 29.32 29.70
N GLN A 54 3.16 30.57 29.85
CA GLN A 54 2.96 31.24 31.15
C GLN A 54 1.59 30.94 31.78
N ALA A 55 0.72 30.23 31.06
CA ALA A 55 -0.56 29.75 31.54
C ALA A 55 -0.82 28.34 31.00
N GLN A 56 -1.42 27.48 31.83
CA GLN A 56 -1.74 26.10 31.44
C GLN A 56 -2.86 26.06 30.40
N TRP A 57 -2.85 25.01 29.58
CA TRP A 57 -3.90 24.70 28.62
C TRP A 57 -4.82 23.63 29.18
N GLU A 58 -6.14 23.86 29.14
CA GLU A 58 -7.10 22.78 29.33
C GLU A 58 -7.22 21.96 28.04
N VAL A 59 -7.46 20.65 28.18
CA VAL A 59 -7.60 19.74 27.02
C VAL A 59 -8.71 20.20 26.08
N SER A 60 -9.84 20.66 26.62
CA SER A 60 -10.97 21.21 25.84
C SER A 60 -10.60 22.45 25.03
N GLN A 61 -9.77 23.33 25.60
CA GLN A 61 -9.27 24.53 24.92
C GLN A 61 -8.31 24.16 23.79
N LEU A 62 -7.39 23.23 24.04
CA LEU A 62 -6.48 22.73 23.00
C LEU A 62 -7.27 22.12 21.85
N GLN A 63 -8.22 21.24 22.16
CA GLN A 63 -9.08 20.61 21.17
C GLN A 63 -9.83 21.64 20.32
N SER A 64 -10.36 22.71 20.93
CA SER A 64 -11.06 23.77 20.21
C SER A 64 -10.13 24.50 19.22
N VAL A 65 -8.90 24.82 19.63
CA VAL A 65 -7.91 25.48 18.76
C VAL A 65 -7.44 24.55 17.64
N VAL A 66 -7.19 23.28 17.93
CA VAL A 66 -6.78 22.27 16.94
C VAL A 66 -7.86 22.05 15.87
N VAL A 67 -9.12 21.87 16.29
CA VAL A 67 -10.25 21.70 15.37
C VAL A 67 -10.52 22.96 14.55
N SER A 68 -10.28 24.15 15.11
CA SER A 68 -10.49 25.42 14.40
C SER A 68 -9.62 25.59 13.14
N VAL A 69 -8.53 24.83 13.04
CA VAL A 69 -7.63 24.83 11.86
C VAL A 69 -7.75 23.56 11.03
N GLY A 70 -8.82 22.78 11.21
CA GLY A 70 -9.11 21.60 10.41
C GLY A 70 -8.29 20.36 10.78
N LEU A 71 -7.65 20.35 11.96
CA LEU A 71 -6.86 19.21 12.44
C LEU A 71 -7.62 18.41 13.51
N THR A 72 -7.25 17.14 13.64
CA THR A 72 -7.66 16.26 14.74
C THR A 72 -6.65 16.30 15.89
N MET A 73 -7.07 15.89 17.09
CA MET A 73 -6.15 15.77 18.23
C MET A 73 -5.02 14.75 17.99
N SER A 74 -5.28 13.70 17.20
CA SER A 74 -4.24 12.74 16.79
C SER A 74 -3.17 13.42 15.93
N GLN A 75 -3.57 14.23 14.94
CA GLN A 75 -2.63 14.98 14.12
C GLN A 75 -1.85 16.02 14.94
N PHE A 76 -2.51 16.70 15.90
CA PHE A 76 -1.81 17.61 16.82
C PHE A 76 -0.78 16.87 17.69
N TYR A 77 -1.14 15.69 18.19
CA TYR A 77 -0.21 14.85 18.96
C TYR A 77 0.98 14.38 18.10
N MET A 78 0.75 14.05 16.83
CA MET A 78 1.84 13.77 15.88
C MET A 78 2.78 14.98 15.69
N ILE A 79 2.28 16.22 15.74
CA ILE A 79 3.12 17.43 15.70
C ILE A 79 3.97 17.55 16.98
N ILE A 80 3.40 17.20 18.14
CA ILE A 80 4.14 17.14 19.41
C ILE A 80 5.26 16.10 19.32
N GLU A 81 4.96 14.89 18.83
CA GLU A 81 5.93 13.79 18.78
C GLU A 81 6.99 13.97 17.70
N SER A 82 6.62 14.51 16.54
CA SER A 82 7.54 14.71 15.41
C SER A 82 8.50 15.88 15.61
N GLY A 83 8.22 16.78 16.56
CA GLY A 83 9.13 17.83 17.02
C GLY A 83 9.66 18.72 15.90
N PHE A 84 8.92 19.76 15.50
CA PHE A 84 9.32 20.76 14.50
C PHE A 84 9.91 20.19 13.19
N ALA A 85 9.59 18.94 12.84
CA ALA A 85 10.11 18.30 11.65
C ALA A 85 9.56 18.96 10.38
N ASP A 86 10.42 19.15 9.38
CA ASP A 86 10.02 19.67 8.08
C ASP A 86 9.22 18.61 7.34
N LYS A 87 7.98 18.92 6.98
CA LYS A 87 7.15 18.07 6.14
C LYS A 87 7.55 18.24 4.67
N VAL A 88 7.91 17.14 4.01
CA VAL A 88 8.30 17.13 2.59
C VAL A 88 7.57 16.02 1.83
N SER A 89 7.27 16.24 0.55
CA SER A 89 6.92 15.16 -0.37
C SER A 89 8.18 14.36 -0.70
N ALA A 90 8.10 13.03 -0.61
CA ALA A 90 9.23 12.14 -0.80
C ALA A 90 8.84 10.83 -1.49
N VAL A 91 9.85 10.08 -1.92
CA VAL A 91 9.73 8.70 -2.37
C VAL A 91 10.39 7.82 -1.33
N LEU A 92 9.67 6.81 -0.85
CA LEU A 92 10.20 5.78 0.03
C LEU A 92 10.76 4.66 -0.85
N ASP A 93 12.07 4.47 -0.77
CA ASP A 93 12.81 3.44 -1.49
C ASP A 93 13.04 2.25 -0.56
N ILE A 94 12.24 1.19 -0.73
CA ILE A 94 12.40 -0.06 0.05
C ILE A 94 12.32 -1.25 -0.90
N ASN A 95 13.33 -2.13 -0.88
CA ASN A 95 13.35 -3.40 -1.62
C ASN A 95 13.00 -3.26 -3.12
N SER A 96 13.52 -2.23 -3.80
CA SER A 96 13.24 -1.91 -5.20
C SER A 96 11.80 -1.44 -5.51
N ALA A 97 11.00 -1.17 -4.49
CA ALA A 97 9.73 -0.47 -4.65
C ALA A 97 9.92 1.03 -4.33
N GLU A 98 9.39 1.87 -5.21
CA GLU A 98 9.30 3.32 -5.03
C GLU A 98 7.86 3.64 -4.62
N ILE A 99 7.68 4.18 -3.41
CA ILE A 99 6.36 4.51 -2.86
C ILE A 99 6.30 6.00 -2.56
N GLU A 100 5.37 6.71 -3.20
CA GLU A 100 5.10 8.11 -2.88
C GLU A 100 4.65 8.24 -1.42
N CYS A 101 5.28 9.16 -0.68
CA CYS A 101 5.00 9.38 0.73
C CYS A 101 5.19 10.84 1.15
N GLU A 102 4.75 11.15 2.35
CA GLU A 102 5.14 12.36 3.06
C GLU A 102 6.14 12.00 4.16
N ALA A 103 7.29 12.67 4.18
CA ALA A 103 8.32 12.47 5.19
C ALA A 103 8.44 13.68 6.10
N TYR A 104 8.66 13.42 7.39
CA TYR A 104 8.87 14.43 8.42
C TYR A 104 10.34 14.39 8.83
N LEU A 105 11.10 15.40 8.40
CA LEU A 105 12.56 15.44 8.54
C LEU A 105 12.97 16.22 9.79
N LEU A 106 13.83 15.64 10.61
CA LEU A 106 14.45 16.34 11.74
C LEU A 106 15.22 17.58 11.27
N GLY A 107 15.23 18.61 12.10
CA GLY A 107 15.89 19.89 11.79
C GLY A 107 17.36 19.74 11.42
N VAL A 108 17.88 20.65 10.59
CA VAL A 108 19.30 20.65 10.19
C VAL A 108 20.19 20.73 11.45
N GLY A 109 21.11 19.77 11.62
CA GLY A 109 21.99 19.67 12.79
C GLY A 109 21.46 18.81 13.95
N GLN A 110 20.27 18.24 13.84
CA GLN A 110 19.81 17.18 14.75
C GLN A 110 20.28 15.80 14.23
N ASP A 111 21.51 15.42 14.58
CA ASP A 111 22.12 14.15 14.15
C ASP A 111 21.82 13.04 15.15
N GLU A 112 20.55 12.66 15.22
CA GLU A 112 20.15 11.44 15.93
C GLU A 112 20.20 10.25 14.97
N PRO A 113 20.79 9.12 15.39
CA PRO A 113 20.68 7.87 14.65
C PRO A 113 19.21 7.48 14.47
N ARG A 114 18.78 7.31 13.22
CA ARG A 114 17.43 6.87 12.85
C ARG A 114 17.52 5.68 11.92
N THR A 115 16.54 4.79 12.00
CA THR A 115 16.42 3.64 11.09
C THR A 115 16.27 4.07 9.63
N TYR A 116 15.63 5.22 9.41
CA TYR A 116 15.42 5.80 8.09
C TYR A 116 16.03 7.20 8.01
N SER A 117 16.57 7.50 6.83
CA SER A 117 17.20 8.78 6.50
C SER A 117 16.70 9.27 5.16
N ALA A 118 16.49 10.58 5.03
CA ALA A 118 16.10 11.21 3.78
C ALA A 118 17.29 11.93 3.14
N VAL A 119 17.45 11.79 1.83
CA VAL A 119 18.46 12.46 1.02
C VAL A 119 17.76 13.15 -0.15
N LYS A 120 18.23 14.33 -0.55
CA LYS A 120 17.67 15.03 -1.71
C LYS A 120 18.47 14.69 -2.97
N ILE A 121 17.85 14.02 -3.93
CA ILE A 121 18.45 13.58 -5.19
C ILE A 121 17.66 14.21 -6.33
N ASN A 122 18.32 14.96 -7.21
CA ASN A 122 17.66 15.65 -8.35
C ASN A 122 16.40 16.45 -7.94
N ASP A 123 16.51 17.19 -6.84
CA ASP A 123 15.42 17.96 -6.21
C ASP A 123 14.23 17.18 -5.63
N ILE A 124 14.30 15.84 -5.64
CA ILE A 124 13.31 14.95 -5.04
C ILE A 124 13.86 14.42 -3.72
N TRP A 125 13.03 14.36 -2.68
CA TRP A 125 13.42 13.69 -1.44
C TRP A 125 13.23 12.19 -1.57
N HIS A 126 14.27 11.44 -1.23
CA HIS A 126 14.25 9.98 -1.18
C HIS A 126 14.50 9.54 0.26
N VAL A 127 13.68 8.61 0.74
CA VAL A 127 13.80 8.01 2.07
C VAL A 127 14.32 6.59 1.92
N PHE A 128 15.47 6.32 2.53
CA PHE A 128 16.11 5.01 2.56
C PHE A 128 16.16 4.47 3.98
N LYS A 129 16.37 3.17 4.13
CA LYS A 129 16.97 2.72 5.40
C LYS A 129 18.38 3.29 5.49
N THR A 130 18.75 3.77 6.66
CA THR A 130 20.06 4.40 6.87
C THR A 130 21.21 3.42 6.55
N GLU A 131 21.03 2.13 6.81
CA GLU A 131 22.01 1.09 6.48
C GLU A 131 22.23 0.90 4.97
N GLU A 132 21.23 1.19 4.14
CA GLU A 132 21.32 1.00 2.68
C GLU A 132 22.18 2.07 2.01
N ILE A 133 22.35 3.23 2.66
CA ILE A 133 23.12 4.36 2.14
C ILE A 133 24.45 4.58 2.86
N GLN A 134 24.78 3.74 3.85
CA GLN A 134 25.94 3.93 4.73
C GLN A 134 27.28 3.98 3.98
N ASP A 135 27.40 3.25 2.87
CA ASP A 135 28.62 3.19 2.05
C ASP A 135 28.71 4.35 1.04
N ASN A 136 27.66 5.18 0.92
CA ASN A 136 27.63 6.35 0.05
C ASN A 136 27.90 7.62 0.86
N GLN A 137 29.15 8.09 0.82
CA GLN A 137 29.59 9.26 1.59
C GLN A 137 28.77 10.53 1.30
N LEU A 138 28.44 10.81 0.03
CA LEU A 138 27.67 11.99 -0.35
C LEU A 138 26.26 11.98 0.26
N TYR A 139 25.64 10.80 0.30
CA TYR A 139 24.33 10.62 0.91
C TYR A 139 24.40 10.75 2.43
N MET A 140 25.43 10.18 3.05
CA MET A 140 25.65 10.28 4.49
C MET A 140 25.92 11.71 4.97
N GLU A 141 26.60 12.54 4.17
CA GLU A 141 26.86 13.96 4.48
C GLU A 141 25.62 14.84 4.33
N SER A 142 24.70 14.49 3.44
CA SER A 142 23.50 15.28 3.12
C SER A 142 22.21 14.74 3.75
N LYS A 143 22.28 13.62 4.46
CA LYS A 143 21.12 12.97 5.07
C LYS A 143 20.45 13.86 6.12
N ARG A 144 19.13 13.73 6.22
CA ARG A 144 18.34 14.18 7.37
C ARG A 144 17.65 13.00 8.01
N GLY A 145 17.65 12.94 9.34
CA GLY A 145 16.93 11.90 10.06
C GLY A 145 15.42 12.01 9.81
N VAL A 146 14.75 10.88 9.59
CA VAL A 146 13.30 10.83 9.41
C VAL A 146 12.64 10.50 10.75
N SER A 147 11.74 11.36 11.23
CA SER A 147 10.97 11.12 12.45
C SER A 147 9.70 10.33 12.18
N MET A 148 9.07 10.56 11.02
CA MET A 148 7.83 9.90 10.62
C MET A 148 7.71 9.84 9.10
N ILE A 149 7.11 8.75 8.61
CA ILE A 149 6.73 8.56 7.21
C ILE A 149 5.22 8.33 7.19
N SER A 150 4.50 9.10 6.38
CA SER A 150 3.08 8.91 6.11
C SER A 150 2.89 8.42 4.69
N ILE A 151 2.11 7.36 4.52
CA ILE A 151 1.73 6.83 3.21
C ILE A 151 0.21 6.89 3.16
N ASP A 152 -0.30 7.74 2.27
CA ASP A 152 -1.74 7.83 2.05
C ASP A 152 -2.16 6.76 1.05
N SER A 153 -3.10 5.92 1.46
CA SER A 153 -3.75 4.99 0.53
C SER A 153 -4.72 5.76 -0.35
N THR A 154 -4.64 5.53 -1.66
CA THR A 154 -5.59 6.09 -2.63
C THR A 154 -6.70 5.08 -2.93
N VAL A 155 -7.87 5.58 -3.33
CA VAL A 155 -8.97 4.71 -3.77
C VAL A 155 -8.51 3.92 -4.98
N LEU A 156 -8.41 2.59 -4.83
CA LEU A 156 -8.18 1.69 -5.94
C LEU A 156 -9.39 1.77 -6.88
N THR A 157 -9.23 2.36 -8.06
CA THR A 157 -10.25 2.22 -9.12
C THR A 157 -10.34 0.74 -9.48
N ARG A 158 -11.48 0.11 -9.21
CA ARG A 158 -11.70 -1.33 -9.49
C ARG A 158 -11.51 -1.59 -10.98
N LYS A 159 -10.41 -2.26 -11.34
CA LYS A 159 -10.28 -2.91 -12.64
C LYS A 159 -11.08 -4.21 -12.59
N HIS A 160 -11.92 -4.46 -13.59
CA HIS A 160 -12.58 -5.76 -13.75
C HIS A 160 -11.52 -6.87 -13.77
N PRO A 161 -11.60 -7.88 -12.87
CA PRO A 161 -10.64 -8.97 -12.87
C PRO A 161 -10.55 -9.65 -14.23
N ARG A 162 -9.32 -9.93 -14.69
CA ARG A 162 -9.07 -10.62 -15.95
C ARG A 162 -8.93 -12.12 -15.71
N ILE A 163 -9.66 -12.92 -16.47
CA ILE A 163 -9.66 -14.37 -16.39
C ILE A 163 -9.20 -14.93 -17.73
N ALA A 164 -8.20 -15.79 -17.72
CA ALA A 164 -7.79 -16.56 -18.89
C ALA A 164 -8.40 -17.97 -18.84
N ILE A 165 -8.97 -18.43 -19.95
CA ILE A 165 -9.46 -19.81 -20.11
C ILE A 165 -8.62 -20.49 -21.19
N LEU A 166 -8.11 -21.69 -20.91
CA LEU A 166 -7.33 -22.50 -21.84
C LEU A 166 -7.96 -23.89 -21.99
N ASP A 167 -8.36 -24.23 -23.21
CA ASP A 167 -8.83 -25.57 -23.60
C ASP A 167 -8.65 -25.68 -25.13
N ASP A 168 -8.16 -26.79 -25.66
CA ASP A 168 -8.03 -26.95 -27.12
C ASP A 168 -9.39 -27.19 -27.81
N ASP A 169 -10.43 -27.51 -27.05
CA ASP A 169 -11.81 -27.51 -27.52
C ASP A 169 -12.44 -26.11 -27.48
N VAL A 170 -12.56 -25.51 -28.67
CA VAL A 170 -13.21 -24.20 -28.87
C VAL A 170 -14.62 -24.16 -28.26
N ALA A 171 -15.39 -25.24 -28.35
CA ALA A 171 -16.75 -25.27 -27.83
C ALA A 171 -16.77 -25.17 -26.29
N ILE A 172 -15.76 -25.72 -25.61
CA ILE A 172 -15.63 -25.64 -24.15
C ILE A 172 -15.29 -24.22 -23.73
N VAL A 173 -14.24 -23.61 -24.30
CA VAL A 173 -13.86 -22.23 -23.91
C VAL A 173 -14.98 -21.23 -24.20
N GLU A 174 -15.72 -21.42 -25.30
CA GLU A 174 -16.87 -20.60 -25.66
C GLU A 174 -18.05 -20.79 -24.71
N SER A 175 -18.32 -22.03 -24.28
CA SER A 175 -19.38 -22.33 -23.32
C SER A 175 -19.08 -21.73 -21.95
N ILE A 176 -17.83 -21.88 -21.47
CA ILE A 176 -17.40 -21.27 -20.19
C ILE A 176 -17.49 -19.75 -20.30
N ARG A 177 -16.98 -19.16 -21.39
CA ARG A 177 -17.07 -17.72 -21.65
C ARG A 177 -18.53 -17.28 -21.62
N GLY A 178 -19.42 -17.90 -22.40
CA GLY A 178 -20.82 -17.50 -22.51
C GLY A 178 -21.59 -17.52 -21.19
N ILE A 179 -21.34 -18.50 -20.32
CA ILE A 179 -21.98 -18.60 -18.99
C ILE A 179 -21.39 -17.59 -18.00
N MET A 180 -20.09 -17.33 -18.08
CA MET A 180 -19.42 -16.38 -17.21
C MET A 180 -19.52 -14.93 -17.71
N GLN A 181 -19.92 -14.72 -18.97
CA GLN A 181 -20.14 -13.43 -19.61
C GLN A 181 -21.34 -12.71 -18.98
N GLY A 182 -21.19 -11.44 -18.63
CA GLY A 182 -22.19 -10.64 -17.91
C GLY A 182 -21.90 -10.42 -16.42
N LYS A 183 -20.79 -10.96 -15.90
CA LYS A 183 -20.22 -10.61 -14.59
C LYS A 183 -19.23 -9.44 -14.71
N GLU A 184 -18.79 -8.89 -13.59
CA GLU A 184 -17.76 -7.84 -13.52
C GLU A 184 -16.34 -8.33 -13.87
N TYR A 185 -16.19 -9.31 -14.77
CA TYR A 185 -14.90 -9.88 -15.20
C TYR A 185 -14.65 -9.62 -16.68
N HIS A 186 -13.37 -9.61 -17.05
CA HIS A 186 -12.93 -9.63 -18.44
C HIS A 186 -12.35 -11.01 -18.75
N ILE A 187 -12.92 -11.72 -19.73
CA ILE A 187 -12.56 -13.10 -20.06
C ILE A 187 -11.81 -13.13 -21.40
N ASP A 188 -10.59 -13.63 -21.38
CA ASP A 188 -9.80 -13.95 -22.57
C ASP A 188 -9.73 -15.48 -22.73
N ILE A 189 -9.94 -15.97 -23.95
CA ILE A 189 -9.94 -17.41 -24.27
C ILE A 189 -8.71 -17.77 -25.10
N PHE A 190 -8.19 -18.97 -24.87
CA PHE A 190 -6.99 -19.51 -25.50
C PHE A 190 -7.21 -20.98 -25.85
N VAL A 191 -6.66 -21.41 -26.99
CA VAL A 191 -6.76 -22.79 -27.50
C VAL A 191 -5.38 -23.46 -27.67
N ASP A 192 -4.35 -22.80 -27.17
CA ASP A 192 -2.97 -23.26 -27.16
C ASP A 192 -2.18 -22.55 -26.04
N ILE A 193 -1.16 -23.24 -25.51
CA ILE A 193 -0.36 -22.75 -24.39
C ILE A 193 0.47 -21.51 -24.77
N ASP A 194 0.99 -21.45 -26.00
CA ASP A 194 1.90 -20.39 -26.44
C ASP A 194 1.22 -19.02 -26.52
N SER A 195 -0.02 -18.97 -27.02
CA SER A 195 -0.81 -17.75 -27.09
C SER A 195 -1.15 -17.21 -25.69
N LEU A 196 -1.51 -18.10 -24.76
CA LEU A 196 -1.71 -17.73 -23.36
C LEU A 196 -0.43 -17.19 -22.72
N LEU A 197 0.71 -17.88 -22.90
CA LEU A 197 2.00 -17.45 -22.35
C LEU A 197 2.39 -16.05 -22.84
N LYS A 198 2.30 -15.81 -24.16
CA LYS A 198 2.60 -14.48 -24.75
C LYS A 198 1.74 -13.39 -24.13
N SER A 199 0.45 -13.66 -23.91
CA SER A 199 -0.46 -12.71 -23.28
C SER A 199 -0.12 -12.50 -21.79
N ALA A 200 0.10 -13.58 -21.04
CA ALA A 200 0.38 -13.54 -19.60
C ALA A 200 1.70 -12.83 -19.26
N VAL A 201 2.72 -12.89 -20.13
CA VAL A 201 3.98 -12.15 -19.94
C VAL A 201 3.76 -10.64 -19.97
N THR A 202 2.94 -10.14 -20.90
CA THR A 202 2.72 -8.69 -21.06
C THR A 202 1.71 -8.17 -20.05
N LYS A 203 0.62 -8.90 -19.83
CA LYS A 203 -0.46 -8.54 -18.90
C LYS A 203 -0.99 -9.80 -18.19
N PRO A 204 -0.42 -10.16 -17.02
CA PRO A 204 -0.87 -11.31 -16.25
C PRO A 204 -2.34 -11.22 -15.82
N TYR A 205 -2.99 -12.37 -15.74
CA TYR A 205 -4.39 -12.52 -15.36
C TYR A 205 -4.56 -12.64 -13.85
N ASP A 206 -5.76 -12.32 -13.37
CA ASP A 206 -6.16 -12.44 -11.97
C ASP A 206 -6.63 -13.86 -11.63
N ALA A 207 -7.14 -14.60 -12.63
CA ALA A 207 -7.44 -16.02 -12.55
C ALA A 207 -7.16 -16.74 -13.88
N TYR A 208 -6.92 -18.05 -13.78
CA TYR A 208 -6.70 -18.96 -14.89
C TYR A 208 -7.60 -20.19 -14.71
N ILE A 209 -8.26 -20.61 -15.78
CA ILE A 209 -9.03 -21.85 -15.86
C ILE A 209 -8.38 -22.67 -16.98
N LEU A 210 -7.68 -23.74 -16.63
CA LEU A 210 -6.78 -24.44 -17.53
C LEU A 210 -7.21 -25.90 -17.67
N ASP A 211 -7.41 -26.38 -18.91
CA ASP A 211 -7.39 -27.82 -19.16
C ASP A 211 -5.99 -28.36 -18.89
N TRP A 212 -5.92 -29.51 -18.22
CA TRP A 212 -4.65 -30.10 -17.80
C TRP A 212 -3.79 -30.50 -18.98
N VAL A 213 -4.42 -31.10 -20.00
CA VAL A 213 -3.77 -31.55 -21.23
C VAL A 213 -4.33 -30.75 -22.38
N VAL A 214 -3.46 -30.03 -23.08
CA VAL A 214 -3.82 -29.26 -24.28
C VAL A 214 -3.07 -29.89 -25.44
N ARG A 215 -3.81 -30.51 -26.38
CA ARG A 215 -3.24 -31.40 -27.41
C ARG A 215 -2.45 -32.53 -26.76
N ASP A 216 -1.12 -32.51 -26.88
CA ASP A 216 -0.21 -33.54 -26.36
C ASP A 216 0.66 -33.06 -25.18
N HIS A 217 0.37 -31.88 -24.63
CA HIS A 217 1.20 -31.25 -23.60
C HIS A 217 0.43 -30.97 -22.31
N SER A 218 1.08 -31.27 -21.18
CA SER A 218 0.64 -30.87 -19.84
C SER A 218 0.84 -29.37 -19.62
N VAL A 219 -0.05 -28.74 -18.86
CA VAL A 219 0.06 -27.33 -18.46
C VAL A 219 0.97 -27.10 -17.24
N TYR A 220 1.67 -28.13 -16.74
CA TYR A 220 2.55 -28.03 -15.56
C TYR A 220 3.56 -26.86 -15.68
N ASP A 221 4.31 -26.79 -16.78
CA ASP A 221 5.29 -25.71 -17.02
C ASP A 221 4.64 -24.32 -17.12
N LEU A 222 3.40 -24.26 -17.63
CA LEU A 222 2.63 -23.02 -17.69
C LEU A 222 2.25 -22.56 -16.28
N VAL A 223 1.80 -23.46 -15.40
CA VAL A 223 1.48 -23.15 -14.00
C VAL A 223 2.71 -22.60 -13.28
N GLN A 224 3.88 -23.23 -13.47
CA GLN A 224 5.13 -22.75 -12.91
C GLN A 224 5.46 -21.32 -13.39
N LYS A 225 5.33 -21.05 -14.69
CA LYS A 225 5.56 -19.71 -15.25
C LYS A 225 4.56 -18.67 -14.72
N ILE A 226 3.29 -19.04 -14.51
CA ILE A 226 2.29 -18.15 -13.90
C ILE A 226 2.71 -17.79 -12.46
N ARG A 227 3.18 -18.77 -11.68
CA ARG A 227 3.68 -18.55 -10.31
C ARG A 227 4.95 -17.69 -10.24
N GLN A 228 5.71 -17.61 -11.33
CA GLN A 228 6.87 -16.73 -11.47
C GLN A 228 6.54 -15.36 -12.08
N SER A 229 5.27 -15.10 -12.42
CA SER A 229 4.83 -13.85 -13.06
C SER A 229 4.63 -12.71 -12.06
N LYS A 230 4.25 -11.51 -12.55
CA LYS A 230 3.88 -10.37 -11.68
C LYS A 230 2.59 -10.60 -10.86
N LYS A 231 1.86 -11.70 -11.09
CA LYS A 231 0.69 -12.10 -10.30
C LYS A 231 0.87 -13.55 -9.81
N PRO A 232 1.84 -13.82 -8.92
CA PRO A 232 2.11 -15.18 -8.45
C PRO A 232 0.91 -15.79 -7.71
N ASN A 233 0.08 -14.96 -7.06
CA ASN A 233 -1.06 -15.38 -6.26
C ASN A 233 -2.39 -15.41 -7.04
N ALA A 234 -2.35 -15.42 -8.38
CA ALA A 234 -3.54 -15.56 -9.21
C ALA A 234 -4.21 -16.92 -8.98
N MET A 235 -5.54 -16.97 -9.02
CA MET A 235 -6.28 -18.23 -8.92
C MET A 235 -5.95 -19.10 -10.14
N ILE A 236 -5.70 -20.39 -9.93
CA ILE A 236 -5.56 -21.36 -11.01
C ILE A 236 -6.54 -22.50 -10.73
N ILE A 237 -7.45 -22.76 -11.67
CA ILE A 237 -8.40 -23.87 -11.66
C ILE A 237 -7.96 -24.86 -12.73
N ILE A 238 -7.73 -26.11 -12.35
CA ILE A 238 -7.40 -27.20 -13.26
C ILE A 238 -8.65 -27.97 -13.63
N LEU A 239 -8.90 -28.08 -14.93
CA LEU A 239 -9.90 -28.92 -15.55
C LEU A 239 -9.21 -30.18 -16.09
N THR A 240 -9.87 -31.33 -16.08
CA THR A 240 -9.33 -32.53 -16.74
C THR A 240 -10.43 -33.36 -17.37
N GLY A 241 -10.22 -33.79 -18.62
CA GLY A 241 -11.02 -34.84 -19.27
C GLY A 241 -10.36 -36.22 -19.24
N GLN A 242 -9.11 -36.30 -18.79
CA GLN A 242 -8.29 -37.51 -18.84
C GLN A 242 -8.15 -38.15 -17.46
N VAL A 243 -8.07 -39.48 -17.43
CA VAL A 243 -7.93 -40.29 -16.22
C VAL A 243 -6.74 -41.23 -16.40
N GLY A 244 -5.88 -41.35 -15.39
CA GLY A 244 -4.76 -42.29 -15.39
C GLY A 244 -3.71 -41.96 -14.33
N GLU A 245 -3.08 -42.99 -13.76
CA GLU A 245 -2.19 -42.82 -12.60
C GLU A 245 -1.06 -41.80 -12.79
N ASN A 246 -0.49 -41.71 -13.99
CA ASN A 246 0.58 -40.75 -14.27
C ASN A 246 0.06 -39.30 -14.25
N ILE A 247 -1.10 -39.07 -14.86
CA ILE A 247 -1.76 -37.76 -14.90
C ILE A 247 -2.21 -37.36 -13.49
N ASP A 248 -2.80 -38.30 -12.75
CA ASP A 248 -3.25 -38.06 -11.37
C ASP A 248 -2.08 -37.70 -10.44
N ARG A 249 -0.92 -38.37 -10.60
CA ARG A 249 0.30 -38.04 -9.86
C ARG A 249 0.84 -36.65 -10.19
N GLU A 250 0.88 -36.29 -11.47
CA GLU A 250 1.39 -34.99 -11.91
C GLU A 250 0.49 -33.84 -11.44
N ILE A 251 -0.83 -34.00 -11.54
CA ILE A 251 -1.81 -33.04 -11.01
C ILE A 251 -1.67 -32.91 -9.49
N ALA A 252 -1.54 -34.03 -8.77
CA ALA A 252 -1.35 -34.00 -7.31
C ALA A 252 -0.07 -33.27 -6.91
N SER A 253 1.02 -33.41 -7.69
CA SER A 253 2.23 -32.60 -7.50
C SER A 253 1.90 -31.12 -7.67
N ALA A 254 1.26 -30.72 -8.76
CA ALA A 254 0.92 -29.32 -9.02
C ALA A 254 0.00 -28.71 -7.94
N VAL A 255 -0.94 -29.48 -7.39
CA VAL A 255 -1.79 -29.05 -6.26
C VAL A 255 -0.93 -28.73 -5.02
N ASN A 256 0.04 -29.59 -4.69
CA ASN A 256 0.92 -29.37 -3.55
C ASN A 256 1.95 -28.26 -3.79
N ASP A 257 2.52 -28.20 -4.98
CA ASP A 257 3.66 -27.34 -5.31
C ASP A 257 3.22 -25.91 -5.63
N PHE A 258 2.02 -25.73 -6.18
CA PHE A 258 1.59 -24.47 -6.78
C PHE A 258 0.22 -23.96 -6.32
N ASP A 259 -0.40 -24.53 -5.29
CA ASP A 259 -1.69 -24.06 -4.75
C ASP A 259 -2.73 -23.83 -5.86
N VAL A 260 -3.02 -24.90 -6.61
CA VAL A 260 -4.04 -24.88 -7.68
C VAL A 260 -5.32 -25.56 -7.18
N LEU A 261 -6.46 -25.11 -7.69
CA LEU A 261 -7.77 -25.69 -7.36
C LEU A 261 -8.15 -26.77 -8.37
N GLY A 262 -8.58 -27.92 -7.89
CA GLY A 262 -8.99 -29.05 -8.73
C GLY A 262 -8.18 -30.32 -8.43
N PRO A 263 -8.19 -31.31 -9.33
CA PRO A 263 -8.78 -31.26 -10.68
C PRO A 263 -10.31 -31.33 -10.68
N TYR A 264 -10.94 -30.66 -11.66
CA TYR A 264 -12.37 -30.79 -11.94
C TYR A 264 -12.61 -31.59 -13.22
N SER A 265 -13.29 -32.73 -13.10
CA SER A 265 -13.52 -33.64 -14.22
C SER A 265 -14.56 -33.11 -15.23
N LYS A 266 -14.30 -33.26 -16.53
CA LYS A 266 -15.27 -33.06 -17.62
C LYS A 266 -16.30 -34.21 -17.63
N PRO A 267 -17.60 -33.98 -17.93
CA PRO A 267 -18.22 -32.72 -18.34
C PRO A 267 -18.38 -31.72 -17.19
N LEU A 268 -18.05 -30.46 -17.46
CA LEU A 268 -17.92 -29.42 -16.45
C LEU A 268 -19.27 -28.93 -15.93
N ARG A 269 -19.39 -28.80 -14.61
CA ARG A 269 -20.46 -28.01 -13.98
C ARG A 269 -20.03 -26.54 -13.95
N ILE A 270 -20.19 -25.82 -15.06
CA ILE A 270 -19.66 -24.46 -15.24
C ILE A 270 -20.14 -23.50 -14.13
N ASN A 271 -21.39 -23.64 -13.67
CA ASN A 271 -21.91 -22.85 -12.55
C ASN A 271 -21.14 -23.08 -11.23
N SER A 272 -20.60 -24.29 -11.01
CA SER A 272 -19.75 -24.58 -9.84
C SER A 272 -18.39 -23.89 -9.95
N ILE A 273 -17.79 -23.87 -11.15
CA ILE A 273 -16.56 -23.13 -11.42
C ILE A 273 -16.80 -21.63 -11.25
N GLN A 274 -17.90 -21.11 -11.77
CA GLN A 274 -18.29 -19.71 -11.62
C GLN A 274 -18.47 -19.32 -10.15
N ALA A 275 -19.09 -20.17 -9.32
CA ALA A 275 -19.23 -19.89 -7.88
C ALA A 275 -17.87 -19.81 -7.15
N LEU A 276 -16.88 -20.62 -7.55
CA LEU A 276 -15.52 -20.55 -7.00
C LEU A 276 -14.83 -19.24 -7.37
N VAL A 277 -14.95 -18.83 -8.64
CA VAL A 277 -14.44 -17.57 -9.16
C VAL A 277 -15.08 -16.39 -8.43
N ASP A 278 -16.41 -16.39 -8.33
CA ASP A 278 -17.18 -15.36 -7.62
C ASP A 278 -16.76 -15.26 -6.15
N LYS A 279 -16.60 -16.39 -5.46
CA LYS A 279 -16.13 -16.41 -4.07
C LYS A 279 -14.74 -15.77 -3.94
N TYR A 280 -13.81 -16.13 -4.82
CA TYR A 280 -12.44 -15.63 -4.77
C TYR A 280 -12.31 -14.14 -5.01
N PHE A 281 -13.07 -13.60 -5.97
CA PHE A 281 -13.07 -12.16 -6.23
C PHE A 281 -13.92 -11.36 -5.24
N SER A 282 -14.95 -11.96 -4.63
CA SER A 282 -15.75 -11.30 -3.58
C SER A 282 -15.08 -11.31 -2.21
N SER A 283 -14.20 -12.28 -1.93
CA SER A 283 -13.49 -12.39 -0.65
C SER A 283 -12.17 -11.61 -0.61
N ARG A 284 -11.83 -10.91 -1.70
CA ARG A 284 -10.71 -9.96 -1.74
C ARG A 284 -11.31 -8.55 -1.73
N PRO A 285 -11.05 -7.73 -0.69
CA PRO A 285 -11.64 -6.39 -0.57
C PRO A 285 -11.23 -5.45 -1.71
#